data_AF-A0A7X5N0A9-F1
#
_entry.id   AF-A0A7X5N0A9-F1
#
_cell.length_a   1.000
_cell.length_b   1.000
_cell.length_c   1.000
_cell.angle_alpha   90.00
_cell.angle_beta   90.00
_cell.angle_gamma   90.00
#
_symmetry.space_group_name_H-M   'P 1'
#
loop_
_entity.id
_entity.type
_entity.pdbx_description
1 polymer ?
#
loop_
_entity_poly.entity_id
_entity_poly.type
_entity_poly.pdbx_seq_one_letter_code
_entity_poly.pdbx_strand_id
1 'polypeptide(L)'
;AAFARAGLLRVGALDELFAAAETLGRLGSFPGRRLAILSNGGGVGQLAVDQLVLRGGTLAELSAKTLERLDQSLPQGWSRSNPVDIIVDADGPRYAAAIEALLDDPENDALLVVNVPTAFTSSADAAKALTRALDQRNRYQREKPVFAVWLGQDDAAIAALNAARVPTYATESDAVRGFTHLVRYREAQAALMETPPSLPEDFVVDAGIARAVVDDALAAGRRWLDPVATNRLLAAYGIPIVPLQVAATANEAALLADPLLAVGRTVTLKVLSSDIAHKSDVDGVRLNLSSVAAVREAATGILARARAAHPNALIEGVIVQPTVLRPKARELIAGIADDPVFGPAIVFGRGGTAVEVINDRELALPPLDLRLAHELIGRTRVSRILKA
;
A
#
# COMPACT_ATOMS: atom_id res chain seq x y z
N ALA A 1 -4.15 3.68 9.16
CA ALA A 1 -2.95 3.52 10.00
C ALA A 1 -3.29 2.90 11.35
N ALA A 2 -3.93 3.61 12.28
CA ALA A 2 -4.19 3.14 13.64
C ALA A 2 -4.90 1.77 13.73
N PHE A 3 -6.02 1.57 13.04
CA PHE A 3 -6.73 0.27 13.03
C PHE A 3 -5.87 -0.88 12.51
N ALA A 4 -5.15 -0.66 11.40
CA ALA A 4 -4.23 -1.67 10.87
C ALA A 4 -3.13 -2.03 11.88
N ARG A 5 -2.58 -1.03 12.59
CA ARG A 5 -1.56 -1.25 13.63
C ARG A 5 -2.10 -1.99 14.85
N ALA A 6 -3.37 -1.81 15.17
CA ALA A 6 -4.07 -2.53 16.24
C ALA A 6 -4.58 -3.91 15.80
N GLY A 7 -4.27 -4.37 14.58
CA GLY A 7 -4.77 -5.65 14.06
C GLY A 7 -6.27 -5.65 13.78
N LEU A 8 -6.90 -4.46 13.69
CA LEU A 8 -8.33 -4.28 13.50
C LEU A 8 -8.69 -4.20 12.02
N LEU A 9 -9.75 -4.91 11.63
CA LEU A 9 -10.36 -4.80 10.32
C LEU A 9 -11.29 -3.57 10.26
N ARG A 10 -11.02 -2.65 9.35
CA ARG A 10 -11.92 -1.53 9.05
C ARG A 10 -12.90 -1.93 7.94
N VAL A 11 -14.18 -1.70 8.19
CA VAL A 11 -15.27 -1.82 7.20
C VAL A 11 -15.82 -0.43 6.85
N GLY A 12 -16.30 -0.26 5.62
CA GLY A 12 -16.78 1.03 5.11
C GLY A 12 -18.29 1.25 5.22
N ALA A 13 -19.06 0.18 5.42
CA ALA A 13 -20.52 0.22 5.51
C ALA A 13 -21.07 -0.90 6.40
N LEU A 14 -22.37 -0.83 6.72
CA LEU A 14 -23.02 -1.73 7.67
C LEU A 14 -23.19 -3.16 7.13
N ASP A 15 -23.49 -3.30 5.84
CA ASP A 15 -23.51 -4.57 5.13
C ASP A 15 -22.14 -5.26 5.19
N GLU A 16 -21.05 -4.50 5.05
CA GLU A 16 -19.69 -5.02 5.18
C GLU A 16 -19.38 -5.51 6.60
N LEU A 17 -19.93 -4.86 7.62
CA LEU A 17 -19.79 -5.30 9.01
C LEU A 17 -20.42 -6.69 9.21
N PHE A 18 -21.63 -6.92 8.69
CA PHE A 18 -22.30 -8.21 8.78
C PHE A 18 -21.56 -9.29 7.98
N ALA A 19 -21.09 -8.97 6.77
CA ALA A 19 -20.28 -9.91 5.97
C ALA A 19 -18.98 -10.30 6.70
N ALA A 20 -18.30 -9.32 7.31
CA ALA A 20 -17.10 -9.57 8.10
C ALA A 20 -17.41 -10.43 9.34
N ALA A 21 -18.50 -10.14 10.06
CA ALA A 21 -18.92 -10.92 11.23
C ALA A 21 -19.31 -12.36 10.86
N GLU A 22 -20.06 -12.54 9.78
CA GLU A 22 -20.45 -13.85 9.25
C GLU A 22 -19.23 -14.70 8.85
N THR A 23 -18.21 -14.06 8.27
CA THR A 23 -16.94 -14.71 7.93
C THR A 23 -16.12 -15.06 9.17
N LEU A 24 -15.77 -14.04 9.97
CA LEU A 24 -14.80 -14.14 11.07
C LEU A 24 -15.36 -14.90 12.27
N GLY A 25 -16.69 -14.93 12.45
CA GLY A 25 -17.34 -15.69 13.52
C GLY A 25 -17.45 -17.19 13.23
N ARG A 26 -17.34 -17.60 11.96
CA ARG A 26 -17.52 -19.00 11.53
C ARG A 26 -16.23 -19.68 11.11
N LEU A 27 -15.28 -18.93 10.55
CA LEU A 27 -14.05 -19.47 9.99
C LEU A 27 -12.86 -19.27 10.94
N GLY A 28 -12.05 -20.32 11.07
CA GLY A 28 -10.80 -20.30 11.83
C GLY A 28 -9.64 -19.62 11.11
N SER A 29 -8.45 -19.70 11.71
CA SER A 29 -7.23 -19.13 11.14
C SER A 29 -6.85 -19.81 9.83
N PHE A 30 -6.50 -19.00 8.84
CA PHE A 30 -6.25 -19.43 7.48
C PHE A 30 -4.97 -18.78 6.92
N PRO A 31 -3.95 -19.57 6.49
CA PRO A 31 -2.68 -19.00 6.05
C PRO A 31 -2.62 -18.52 4.60
N GLY A 32 -3.72 -18.53 3.85
CA GLY A 32 -3.69 -18.31 2.40
C GLY A 32 -4.25 -16.98 1.94
N ARG A 33 -4.15 -16.75 0.63
CA ARG A 33 -4.75 -15.58 -0.05
C ARG A 33 -5.32 -15.89 -1.43
N ARG A 34 -5.20 -17.16 -1.88
CA ARG A 34 -5.63 -17.61 -3.20
C ARG A 34 -7.02 -18.23 -3.14
N LEU A 35 -7.93 -17.74 -3.97
CA LEU A 35 -9.32 -18.20 -4.04
C LEU A 35 -9.56 -19.05 -5.30
N ALA A 36 -10.02 -20.28 -5.12
CA ALA A 36 -10.69 -21.04 -6.16
C ALA A 36 -12.18 -20.74 -6.17
N ILE A 37 -12.75 -20.62 -7.37
CA ILE A 37 -14.17 -20.35 -7.57
C ILE A 37 -14.76 -21.52 -8.35
N LEU A 38 -15.82 -22.12 -7.84
CA LEU A 38 -16.58 -23.20 -8.47
C LEU A 38 -17.99 -22.67 -8.78
N SER A 39 -18.48 -22.86 -10.01
CA SER A 39 -19.81 -22.39 -10.40
C SER A 39 -20.45 -23.32 -11.42
N ASN A 40 -21.77 -23.51 -11.38
CA ASN A 40 -22.53 -24.08 -12.50
C ASN A 40 -23.08 -23.01 -13.47
N GLY A 41 -22.86 -21.73 -13.17
CA GLY A 41 -23.20 -20.61 -14.05
C GLY A 41 -21.96 -19.79 -14.37
N GLY A 42 -21.40 -19.96 -15.57
CA GLY A 42 -20.17 -19.29 -16.01
C GLY A 42 -20.20 -17.77 -15.87
N GLY A 43 -21.35 -17.13 -16.14
CA GLY A 43 -21.51 -15.67 -15.99
C GLY A 43 -21.31 -15.19 -14.55
N VAL A 44 -21.90 -15.88 -13.57
CA VAL A 44 -21.76 -15.54 -12.14
C VAL A 44 -20.36 -15.87 -11.64
N GLY A 45 -19.78 -16.97 -12.11
CA GLY A 45 -18.38 -17.32 -11.83
C GLY A 45 -17.41 -16.24 -12.32
N GLN A 46 -17.62 -15.71 -13.53
CA GLN A 46 -16.80 -14.63 -14.08
C GLN A 46 -16.98 -13.32 -13.30
N LEU A 47 -18.21 -12.96 -12.93
CA LEU A 47 -18.47 -11.80 -12.06
C LEU A 47 -17.71 -11.91 -10.73
N ALA A 48 -17.65 -13.11 -10.14
CA ALA A 48 -16.90 -13.34 -8.92
C ALA A 48 -15.38 -13.11 -9.12
N VAL A 49 -14.82 -13.54 -10.25
CA VAL A 49 -13.42 -13.24 -10.61
C VAL A 49 -13.19 -11.74 -10.77
N ASP A 50 -14.07 -11.04 -11.49
CA ASP A 50 -13.95 -9.60 -11.69
C ASP A 50 -13.98 -8.85 -10.35
N GLN A 51 -14.89 -9.23 -9.45
CA GLN A 51 -14.97 -8.68 -8.09
C GLN A 51 -13.70 -8.94 -7.28
N LEU A 52 -13.09 -10.12 -7.42
CA LEU A 52 -11.85 -10.48 -6.73
C LEU A 52 -10.69 -9.59 -7.21
N VAL A 53 -10.54 -9.45 -8.53
CA VAL A 53 -9.50 -8.63 -9.16
C VAL A 53 -9.66 -7.16 -8.79
N LEU A 54 -10.89 -6.62 -8.85
CA LEU A 54 -11.19 -5.23 -8.48
C LEU A 54 -10.81 -4.90 -7.02
N ARG A 55 -10.83 -5.90 -6.13
CA ARG A 55 -10.48 -5.75 -4.71
C ARG A 55 -9.01 -6.08 -4.41
N GLY A 56 -8.22 -6.40 -5.44
CA GLY A 56 -6.82 -6.77 -5.31
C GLY A 56 -6.59 -8.17 -4.72
N GLY A 57 -7.60 -9.04 -4.78
CA GLY A 57 -7.49 -10.43 -4.36
C GLY A 57 -6.71 -11.29 -5.36
N THR A 58 -6.32 -12.49 -4.94
CA THR A 58 -5.54 -13.42 -5.76
C THR A 58 -6.40 -14.61 -6.17
N LEU A 59 -6.57 -14.82 -7.47
CA LEU A 59 -7.21 -16.01 -8.01
C LEU A 59 -6.24 -17.19 -7.93
N ALA A 60 -6.71 -18.36 -7.50
CA ALA A 60 -5.87 -19.57 -7.45
C ALA A 60 -5.53 -20.09 -8.86
N GLU A 61 -4.30 -20.52 -9.06
CA GLU A 61 -3.92 -21.31 -10.24
C GLU A 61 -4.13 -22.79 -9.91
N LEU A 62 -4.89 -23.51 -10.72
CA LEU A 62 -5.18 -24.92 -10.45
C LEU A 62 -3.98 -25.78 -10.79
N SER A 63 -3.59 -26.69 -9.89
CA SER A 63 -2.47 -27.60 -10.16
C SER A 63 -2.81 -28.60 -11.28
N ALA A 64 -1.79 -29.07 -12.01
CA ALA A 64 -1.96 -30.05 -13.08
C ALA A 64 -2.72 -31.31 -12.60
N LYS A 65 -2.41 -31.78 -11.38
CA LYS A 65 -3.10 -32.91 -10.75
C LYS A 65 -4.60 -32.65 -10.52
N THR A 66 -4.96 -31.44 -10.10
CA THR A 66 -6.37 -31.04 -9.95
C THR A 66 -7.07 -31.00 -11.30
N LEU A 67 -6.45 -30.42 -12.32
CA LEU A 67 -6.99 -30.39 -13.68
C LEU A 67 -7.26 -31.81 -14.22
N GLU A 68 -6.33 -32.74 -14.03
CA GLU A 68 -6.51 -34.14 -14.44
C GLU A 68 -7.66 -34.83 -13.70
N ARG A 69 -7.82 -34.60 -12.39
CA ARG A 69 -8.93 -35.15 -11.61
C ARG A 69 -10.28 -34.57 -12.02
N LEU A 70 -10.31 -33.27 -12.31
CA LEU A 70 -11.50 -32.59 -12.82
C LEU A 70 -11.85 -33.10 -14.23
N ASP A 71 -10.87 -33.32 -15.11
CA ASP A 71 -11.09 -33.89 -16.45
C ASP A 71 -11.73 -35.28 -16.43
N GLN A 72 -11.46 -36.08 -15.40
CA GLN A 72 -12.04 -37.42 -15.24
C GLN A 72 -13.48 -37.39 -14.72
N SER A 73 -13.87 -36.31 -14.04
CA SER A 73 -15.16 -36.21 -13.34
C SER A 73 -16.14 -35.21 -13.96
N LEU A 74 -15.64 -34.28 -14.77
CA LEU A 74 -16.42 -33.23 -15.43
C LEU A 74 -16.57 -33.50 -16.93
N PRO A 75 -17.68 -33.06 -17.55
CA PRO A 75 -17.90 -33.19 -18.99
C PRO A 75 -16.91 -32.34 -19.79
N GLN A 76 -16.63 -32.73 -21.05
CA GLN A 76 -15.64 -32.08 -21.93
C GLN A 76 -15.80 -30.55 -22.09
N GLY A 77 -17.00 -29.99 -21.86
CA GLY A 77 -17.30 -28.56 -21.98
C GLY A 77 -17.00 -27.71 -20.74
N TRP A 78 -16.43 -28.28 -19.68
CA TRP A 78 -16.07 -27.51 -18.49
C TRP A 78 -14.90 -26.55 -18.77
N SER A 79 -14.81 -25.46 -18.02
CA SER A 79 -13.92 -24.33 -18.29
C SER A 79 -12.41 -24.62 -18.35
N ARG A 80 -11.92 -25.72 -17.75
CA ARG A 80 -10.48 -26.03 -17.57
C ARG A 80 -9.65 -24.87 -16.98
N SER A 81 -10.27 -24.01 -16.20
CA SER A 81 -9.65 -22.81 -15.62
C SER A 81 -10.31 -22.46 -14.29
N ASN A 82 -9.83 -21.41 -13.63
CA ASN A 82 -10.49 -20.79 -12.49
C ASN A 82 -11.15 -19.50 -13.01
N PRO A 83 -12.49 -19.35 -12.98
CA PRO A 83 -13.44 -20.15 -12.22
C PRO A 83 -13.73 -21.50 -12.87
N VAL A 84 -13.88 -22.55 -12.06
CA VAL A 84 -14.28 -23.89 -12.49
C VAL A 84 -15.77 -23.86 -12.81
N ASP A 85 -16.11 -23.64 -14.09
CA ASP A 85 -17.47 -23.83 -14.61
C ASP A 85 -17.77 -25.32 -14.83
N ILE A 86 -18.68 -25.88 -14.02
CA ILE A 86 -19.12 -27.29 -14.07
C ILE A 86 -20.39 -27.52 -14.92
N ILE A 87 -20.80 -26.50 -15.69
CA ILE A 87 -21.95 -26.49 -16.59
C ILE A 87 -23.29 -26.47 -15.84
N VAL A 88 -24.29 -25.85 -16.47
CA VAL A 88 -25.63 -25.55 -15.92
C VAL A 88 -26.38 -26.76 -15.35
N ASP A 89 -26.20 -27.95 -15.92
CA ASP A 89 -26.88 -29.20 -15.53
C ASP A 89 -26.15 -29.98 -14.41
N ALA A 90 -25.23 -29.34 -13.70
CA ALA A 90 -24.45 -29.98 -12.63
C ALA A 90 -25.32 -30.49 -11.46
N ASP A 91 -25.31 -31.80 -11.26
CA ASP A 91 -25.97 -32.48 -10.15
C ASP A 91 -25.08 -32.54 -8.89
N GLY A 92 -25.65 -33.02 -7.78
CA GLY A 92 -24.94 -33.15 -6.50
C GLY A 92 -23.61 -33.91 -6.61
N PRO A 93 -23.55 -35.09 -7.25
CA PRO A 93 -22.29 -35.80 -7.49
C PRO A 93 -21.23 -34.98 -8.24
N ARG A 94 -21.61 -34.22 -9.28
CA ARG A 94 -20.66 -33.35 -10.00
C ARG A 94 -20.11 -32.24 -9.11
N TYR A 95 -20.96 -31.63 -8.27
CA TYR A 95 -20.51 -30.68 -7.26
C TYR A 95 -19.54 -31.33 -6.27
N ALA A 96 -19.87 -32.49 -5.72
CA ALA A 96 -19.00 -33.19 -4.75
C ALA A 96 -17.61 -33.46 -5.33
N ALA A 97 -17.53 -34.04 -6.53
CA ALA A 97 -16.26 -34.35 -7.19
C ALA A 97 -15.39 -33.09 -7.42
N ALA A 98 -16.00 -32.00 -7.87
CA ALA A 98 -15.28 -30.74 -8.09
C ALA A 98 -14.82 -30.08 -6.79
N ILE A 99 -15.68 -30.07 -5.75
CA ILE A 99 -15.36 -29.52 -4.43
C ILE A 99 -14.20 -30.29 -3.80
N GLU A 100 -14.23 -31.61 -3.82
CA GLU A 100 -13.15 -32.44 -3.29
C GLU A 100 -11.82 -32.18 -4.00
N ALA A 101 -11.83 -32.11 -5.33
CA ALA A 101 -10.63 -31.82 -6.11
C ALA A 101 -10.02 -30.45 -5.75
N LEU A 102 -10.86 -29.41 -5.60
CA LEU A 102 -10.42 -28.05 -5.26
C LEU A 102 -9.97 -27.91 -3.79
N LEU A 103 -10.58 -28.67 -2.88
CA LEU A 103 -10.16 -28.73 -1.48
C LEU A 103 -8.83 -29.46 -1.31
N ASP A 104 -8.51 -30.42 -2.18
CA ASP A 104 -7.22 -31.14 -2.19
C ASP A 104 -6.10 -30.37 -2.91
N ASP A 105 -6.41 -29.34 -3.71
CA ASP A 105 -5.41 -28.64 -4.53
C ASP A 105 -4.40 -27.81 -3.69
N PRO A 106 -3.09 -28.12 -3.67
CA PRO A 106 -2.12 -27.34 -2.89
C PRO A 106 -1.98 -25.87 -3.34
N GLU A 107 -2.36 -25.56 -4.59
CA GLU A 107 -2.29 -24.20 -5.15
C GLU A 107 -3.53 -23.35 -4.86
N ASN A 108 -4.52 -23.95 -4.21
CA ASN A 108 -5.71 -23.27 -3.73
C ASN A 108 -5.66 -23.12 -2.21
N ASP A 109 -6.01 -21.95 -1.70
CA ASP A 109 -6.12 -21.76 -0.27
C ASP A 109 -7.59 -21.68 0.20
N ALA A 110 -8.53 -21.11 -0.55
CA ALA A 110 -9.93 -20.96 -0.16
C ALA A 110 -10.89 -21.34 -1.30
N LEU A 111 -12.11 -21.76 -1.00
CA LEU A 111 -13.09 -22.13 -2.02
C LEU A 111 -14.36 -21.28 -1.93
N LEU A 112 -14.74 -20.63 -3.03
CA LEU A 112 -16.07 -20.06 -3.21
C LEU A 112 -16.89 -21.00 -4.10
N VAL A 113 -17.99 -21.52 -3.58
CA VAL A 113 -18.96 -22.34 -4.33
C VAL A 113 -20.18 -21.50 -4.67
N VAL A 114 -20.48 -21.40 -5.95
CA VAL A 114 -21.62 -20.68 -6.51
C VAL A 114 -22.60 -21.71 -7.09
N ASN A 115 -23.85 -21.63 -6.64
CA ASN A 115 -24.97 -22.35 -7.21
C ASN A 115 -25.96 -21.37 -7.82
N VAL A 116 -26.22 -21.56 -9.11
CA VAL A 116 -27.29 -20.90 -9.85
C VAL A 116 -28.42 -21.92 -10.05
N PRO A 117 -29.63 -21.68 -9.51
CA PRO A 117 -30.75 -22.59 -9.67
C PRO A 117 -31.12 -22.77 -11.14
N THR A 118 -31.49 -24.00 -11.49
CA THR A 118 -31.93 -24.36 -12.84
C THR A 118 -33.12 -25.30 -12.75
N ALA A 119 -33.85 -25.46 -13.86
CA ALA A 119 -34.94 -26.44 -13.91
C ALA A 119 -34.44 -27.90 -13.94
N PHE A 120 -33.13 -28.13 -14.14
CA PHE A 120 -32.55 -29.46 -14.33
C PHE A 120 -31.98 -30.06 -13.04
N THR A 121 -31.69 -29.23 -12.04
CA THR A 121 -30.88 -29.62 -10.88
C THR A 121 -31.46 -29.08 -9.58
N SER A 122 -31.22 -29.82 -8.50
CA SER A 122 -31.70 -29.49 -7.16
C SER A 122 -30.65 -28.68 -6.39
N SER A 123 -30.92 -27.41 -6.11
CA SER A 123 -30.04 -26.54 -5.31
C SER A 123 -29.81 -27.10 -3.90
N ALA A 124 -30.81 -27.76 -3.31
CA ALA A 124 -30.70 -28.43 -2.03
C ALA A 124 -29.76 -29.63 -2.07
N ASP A 125 -29.76 -30.41 -3.15
CA ASP A 125 -28.85 -31.56 -3.29
C ASP A 125 -27.42 -31.13 -3.59
N ALA A 126 -27.22 -30.02 -4.31
CA ALA A 126 -25.90 -29.38 -4.44
C ALA A 126 -25.37 -28.90 -3.06
N ALA A 127 -26.21 -28.30 -2.22
CA ALA A 127 -25.82 -27.89 -0.87
C ALA A 127 -25.48 -29.09 0.02
N LYS A 128 -26.27 -30.18 -0.06
CA LYS A 128 -25.95 -31.44 0.63
C LYS A 128 -24.64 -32.06 0.13
N ALA A 129 -24.35 -31.96 -1.17
CA ALA A 129 -23.08 -32.42 -1.73
C ALA A 129 -21.89 -31.65 -1.17
N LEU A 130 -21.98 -30.32 -1.11
CA LEU A 130 -20.97 -29.47 -0.48
C LEU A 130 -20.76 -29.84 1.00
N THR A 131 -21.83 -29.90 1.79
CA THR A 131 -21.74 -30.21 3.22
C THR A 131 -21.14 -31.60 3.48
N ARG A 132 -21.54 -32.62 2.70
CA ARG A 132 -20.92 -33.96 2.78
C ARG A 132 -19.43 -33.96 2.44
N ALA A 133 -19.01 -33.22 1.41
CA ALA A 133 -17.60 -33.12 1.05
C ALA A 133 -16.77 -32.46 2.17
N LEU A 134 -17.37 -31.50 2.90
CA LEU A 134 -16.73 -30.90 4.08
C LEU A 134 -16.66 -31.87 5.26
N ASP A 135 -17.71 -32.65 5.51
CA ASP A 135 -17.75 -33.63 6.60
C ASP A 135 -16.78 -34.81 6.40
N GLN A 136 -16.56 -35.21 5.14
CA GLN A 136 -15.67 -36.29 4.77
C GLN A 136 -14.20 -35.88 4.69
N ARG A 137 -13.91 -34.60 4.92
CA ARG A 137 -12.56 -34.05 4.81
C ARG A 137 -11.62 -34.71 5.80
N ASN A 138 -10.44 -35.05 5.32
CA ASN A 138 -9.40 -35.60 6.17
C ASN A 138 -8.92 -34.54 7.19
N ARG A 139 -9.09 -34.81 8.48
CA ARG A 139 -8.69 -33.91 9.58
C ARG A 139 -7.19 -33.59 9.61
N TYR A 140 -6.35 -34.38 8.94
CA TYR A 140 -4.92 -34.12 8.81
C TYR A 140 -4.57 -33.16 7.67
N GLN A 141 -5.53 -32.82 6.81
CA GLN A 141 -5.33 -31.82 5.76
C GLN A 141 -5.57 -30.41 6.30
N ARG A 142 -4.86 -29.44 5.72
CA ARG A 142 -5.01 -28.02 6.01
C ARG A 142 -6.47 -27.59 5.82
N GLU A 143 -7.08 -27.02 6.86
CA GLU A 143 -8.41 -26.42 6.73
C GLU A 143 -8.36 -25.23 5.75
N LYS A 144 -9.23 -25.31 4.75
CA LYS A 144 -9.46 -24.26 3.75
C LYS A 144 -10.86 -23.71 3.98
N PRO A 145 -11.03 -22.39 4.16
CA PRO A 145 -12.34 -21.80 4.31
C PRO A 145 -13.16 -21.97 3.04
N VAL A 146 -14.44 -22.27 3.21
CA VAL A 146 -15.39 -22.42 2.11
C VAL A 146 -16.52 -21.43 2.27
N PHE A 147 -16.86 -20.75 1.18
CA PHE A 147 -17.88 -19.72 1.07
C PHE A 147 -18.94 -20.20 0.09
N ALA A 148 -20.19 -19.85 0.34
CA ALA A 148 -21.32 -20.27 -0.48
C ALA A 148 -22.12 -19.08 -1.02
N VAL A 149 -22.48 -19.14 -2.30
CA VAL A 149 -23.46 -18.25 -2.93
C VAL A 149 -24.52 -19.12 -3.58
N TRP A 150 -25.69 -19.18 -2.97
CA TRP A 150 -26.85 -19.92 -3.50
C TRP A 150 -27.88 -18.92 -4.01
N LEU A 151 -27.85 -18.63 -5.31
CA LEU A 151 -28.82 -17.72 -5.93
C LEU A 151 -30.22 -18.32 -5.83
N GLY A 152 -31.26 -17.47 -5.84
CA GLY A 152 -32.66 -17.91 -5.71
C GLY A 152 -33.10 -18.31 -4.31
N GLN A 153 -32.19 -18.39 -3.32
CA GLN A 153 -32.47 -18.55 -1.89
C GLN A 153 -33.39 -19.74 -1.55
N ASP A 154 -33.00 -20.95 -1.96
CA ASP A 154 -33.68 -22.18 -1.53
C ASP A 154 -33.50 -22.43 -0.02
N ASP A 155 -34.58 -22.37 0.76
CA ASP A 155 -34.53 -22.47 2.23
C ASP A 155 -33.87 -23.76 2.74
N ALA A 156 -34.08 -24.89 2.04
CA ALA A 156 -33.50 -26.17 2.44
C ALA A 156 -31.98 -26.20 2.19
N ALA A 157 -31.52 -25.62 1.08
CA ALA A 157 -30.11 -25.44 0.79
C ALA A 157 -29.44 -24.52 1.83
N ILE A 158 -30.05 -23.36 2.11
CA ILE A 158 -29.54 -22.40 3.10
C ILE A 158 -29.49 -23.00 4.50
N ALA A 159 -30.51 -23.77 4.90
CA ALA A 159 -30.52 -24.46 6.19
C ALA A 159 -29.38 -25.50 6.29
N ALA A 160 -29.13 -26.28 5.24
CA ALA A 160 -28.03 -27.25 5.20
C ALA A 160 -26.66 -26.57 5.33
N LEU A 161 -26.42 -25.50 4.57
CA LEU A 161 -25.17 -24.73 4.61
C LEU A 161 -24.92 -24.11 5.98
N ASN A 162 -25.96 -23.53 6.60
CA ASN A 162 -25.88 -22.96 7.94
C ASN A 162 -25.59 -24.02 9.01
N ALA A 163 -26.23 -25.20 8.93
CA ALA A 163 -25.97 -26.30 9.84
C ALA A 163 -24.50 -26.77 9.77
N ALA A 164 -23.91 -26.75 8.57
CA ALA A 164 -22.49 -27.04 8.34
C ALA A 164 -21.55 -25.84 8.60
N ARG A 165 -22.09 -24.72 9.11
CA ARG A 165 -21.35 -23.47 9.39
C ARG A 165 -20.63 -22.86 8.18
N VAL A 166 -21.13 -23.10 6.97
CA VAL A 166 -20.60 -22.47 5.75
C VAL A 166 -21.15 -21.03 5.65
N PRO A 167 -20.29 -19.99 5.65
CA PRO A 167 -20.70 -18.62 5.40
C PRO A 167 -21.41 -18.51 4.06
N THR A 168 -22.66 -18.08 4.08
CA THR A 168 -23.52 -18.02 2.89
C THR A 168 -23.90 -16.58 2.58
N TYR A 169 -23.77 -16.19 1.31
CA TYR A 169 -23.98 -14.83 0.84
C TYR A 169 -25.03 -14.78 -0.26
N ALA A 170 -25.72 -13.65 -0.33
CA ALA A 170 -26.74 -13.40 -1.35
C ALA A 170 -26.13 -13.19 -2.75
N THR A 171 -24.90 -12.66 -2.82
CA THR A 171 -24.22 -12.33 -4.08
C THR A 171 -22.75 -12.77 -4.06
N GLU A 172 -22.18 -12.94 -5.25
CA GLU A 172 -20.75 -13.21 -5.44
C GLU A 172 -19.88 -12.04 -4.96
N SER A 173 -20.32 -10.79 -5.13
CA SER A 173 -19.59 -9.62 -4.62
C SER A 173 -19.48 -9.66 -3.09
N ASP A 174 -20.53 -10.05 -2.39
CA ASP A 174 -20.53 -10.15 -0.92
C ASP A 174 -19.62 -11.28 -0.43
N ALA A 175 -19.65 -12.43 -1.09
CA ALA A 175 -18.77 -13.55 -0.73
C ALA A 175 -17.29 -13.21 -0.95
N VAL A 176 -16.96 -12.60 -2.08
CA VAL A 176 -15.59 -12.14 -2.38
C VAL A 176 -15.15 -11.06 -1.39
N ARG A 177 -16.06 -10.17 -0.97
CA ARG A 177 -15.80 -9.17 0.06
C ARG A 177 -15.49 -9.82 1.41
N GLY A 178 -16.30 -10.79 1.83
CA GLY A 178 -16.08 -11.60 3.04
C GLY A 178 -14.71 -12.29 3.01
N PHE A 179 -14.37 -12.95 1.90
CA PHE A 179 -13.04 -13.54 1.70
C PHE A 179 -11.91 -12.51 1.83
N THR A 180 -12.04 -11.35 1.18
CA THR A 180 -11.04 -10.27 1.26
C THR A 180 -10.89 -9.75 2.69
N HIS A 181 -11.97 -9.66 3.45
CA HIS A 181 -11.94 -9.28 4.87
C HIS A 181 -11.18 -10.30 5.72
N LEU A 182 -11.38 -11.60 5.48
CA LEU A 182 -10.63 -12.67 6.16
C LEU A 182 -9.13 -12.55 5.92
N VAL A 183 -8.72 -12.35 4.65
CA VAL A 183 -7.31 -12.17 4.28
C VAL A 183 -6.72 -10.95 4.98
N ARG A 184 -7.38 -9.78 4.89
CA ARG A 184 -6.91 -8.53 5.50
C ARG A 184 -6.83 -8.60 7.02
N TYR A 185 -7.81 -9.22 7.67
CA TYR A 185 -7.81 -9.41 9.10
C TYR A 185 -6.60 -10.25 9.53
N ARG A 186 -6.34 -11.36 8.85
CA ARG A 186 -5.19 -12.22 9.15
C ARG A 186 -3.85 -11.52 8.87
N GLU A 187 -3.73 -10.75 7.79
CA GLU A 187 -2.53 -9.94 7.51
C GLU A 187 -2.30 -8.90 8.62
N ALA A 188 -3.36 -8.25 9.09
CA ALA A 188 -3.27 -7.31 10.19
C ALA A 188 -2.86 -7.98 11.51
N GLN A 189 -3.38 -9.18 11.80
CA GLN A 189 -2.98 -9.98 12.97
C GLN A 189 -1.52 -10.46 12.89
N ALA A 190 -1.08 -10.90 11.72
CA ALA A 190 0.32 -11.29 11.49
C ALA A 190 1.26 -10.10 11.70
N ALA A 191 0.94 -8.94 11.11
CA ALA A 191 1.73 -7.71 11.26
C ALA A 191 1.76 -7.19 12.71
N LEU A 192 0.74 -7.49 13.52
CA LEU A 192 0.71 -7.16 14.95
C LEU A 192 1.64 -8.06 15.78
N MET A 193 1.76 -9.33 15.41
CA MET A 193 2.61 -10.31 16.10
C MET A 193 4.09 -10.26 15.66
N GLU A 194 4.37 -9.61 14.54
CA GLU A 194 5.73 -9.47 14.06
C GLU A 194 6.57 -8.60 14.99
N THR A 195 7.70 -9.16 15.43
CA THR A 195 8.76 -8.42 16.09
C THR A 195 9.75 -7.99 15.02
N PRO A 196 9.85 -6.70 14.71
CA PRO A 196 10.67 -6.32 13.60
C PRO A 196 12.17 -6.54 13.84
N PRO A 197 12.92 -6.95 12.82
CA PRO A 197 14.38 -6.90 12.91
C PRO A 197 14.83 -5.45 13.08
N SER A 198 15.94 -5.27 13.80
CA SER A 198 16.69 -4.02 13.84
C SER A 198 17.02 -3.53 12.42
N LEU A 199 17.29 -2.23 12.27
CA LEU A 199 17.86 -1.68 11.03
C LEU A 199 19.01 -2.58 10.51
N PRO A 200 19.19 -2.70 9.18
CA PRO A 200 20.27 -3.49 8.60
C PRO A 200 21.62 -3.17 9.27
N GLU A 201 22.44 -4.19 9.52
CA GLU A 201 23.74 -4.02 10.21
C GLU A 201 24.69 -3.07 9.46
N ASP A 202 24.51 -2.95 8.14
CA ASP A 202 25.27 -2.07 7.24
C ASP A 202 24.71 -0.63 7.18
N PHE A 203 23.55 -0.36 7.80
CA PHE A 203 23.01 1.00 7.92
C PHE A 203 23.68 1.75 9.08
N VAL A 204 24.90 2.20 8.83
CA VAL A 204 25.68 3.00 9.79
C VAL A 204 25.27 4.46 9.68
N VAL A 205 24.77 5.02 10.78
CA VAL A 205 24.40 6.44 10.90
C VAL A 205 25.26 7.14 11.95
N ASP A 206 25.53 8.42 11.73
CA ASP A 206 26.17 9.27 12.74
C ASP A 206 25.13 9.89 13.66
N ALA A 207 24.61 9.07 14.57
CA ALA A 207 23.61 9.51 15.54
C ALA A 207 24.14 10.63 16.47
N GLY A 208 25.46 10.72 16.67
CA GLY A 208 26.10 11.77 17.45
C GLY A 208 25.97 13.14 16.80
N ILE A 209 26.33 13.25 15.51
CA ILE A 209 26.14 14.49 14.74
C ILE A 209 24.66 14.86 14.65
N ALA A 210 23.80 13.88 14.37
CA ALA A 210 22.36 14.13 14.26
C ALA A 210 21.80 14.69 15.58
N ARG A 211 22.18 14.11 16.72
CA ARG A 211 21.76 14.57 18.05
C ARG A 211 22.27 15.98 18.34
N ALA A 212 23.56 16.26 18.10
CA ALA A 212 24.15 17.57 18.33
C ALA A 212 23.43 18.68 17.55
N VAL A 213 23.10 18.44 16.26
CA VAL A 213 22.37 19.41 15.44
C VAL A 213 20.98 19.73 16.02
N VAL A 214 20.27 18.72 16.52
CA VAL A 214 18.95 18.90 17.14
C VAL A 214 19.07 19.60 18.49
N ASP A 215 20.01 19.19 19.33
CA ASP A 215 20.22 19.76 20.66
C ASP A 215 20.62 21.25 20.57
N ASP A 216 21.50 21.62 19.62
CA ASP A 216 21.86 23.03 19.35
C ASP A 216 20.64 23.87 18.94
N ALA A 217 19.73 23.30 18.14
CA ALA A 217 18.51 23.99 17.72
C ALA A 217 17.53 24.19 18.89
N LEU A 218 17.35 23.15 19.71
CA LEU A 218 16.51 23.20 20.91
C LEU A 218 17.06 24.17 21.96
N ALA A 219 18.37 24.16 22.21
CA ALA A 219 19.03 25.09 23.12
C ALA A 219 18.88 26.55 22.68
N ALA A 220 18.84 26.79 21.36
CA ALA A 220 18.56 28.10 20.77
C ALA A 220 17.05 28.45 20.71
N GLY A 221 16.16 27.60 21.23
CA GLY A 221 14.71 27.80 21.21
C GLY A 221 14.08 27.75 19.81
N ARG A 222 14.79 27.18 18.83
CA ARG A 222 14.33 27.13 17.43
C ARG A 222 13.35 25.99 17.23
N ARG A 223 12.28 26.26 16.48
CA ARG A 223 11.29 25.25 16.05
C ARG A 223 11.57 24.69 14.65
N TRP A 224 12.42 25.35 13.89
CA TRP A 224 12.81 24.98 12.53
C TRP A 224 14.33 24.98 12.41
N LEU A 225 14.86 23.95 11.76
CA LEU A 225 16.27 23.93 11.37
C LEU A 225 16.48 24.85 10.17
N ASP A 226 17.58 25.60 10.21
CA ASP A 226 18.04 26.31 9.02
C ASP A 226 18.52 25.31 7.95
N PRO A 227 18.66 25.74 6.68
CA PRO A 227 19.11 24.87 5.60
C PRO A 227 20.48 24.21 5.81
N VAL A 228 21.40 24.85 6.54
CA VAL A 228 22.74 24.33 6.81
C VAL A 228 22.66 23.18 7.82
N ALA A 229 21.95 23.40 8.92
CA ALA A 229 21.66 22.38 9.92
C ALA A 229 20.88 21.20 9.32
N THR A 230 19.90 21.48 8.46
CA THR A 230 19.14 20.45 7.74
C THR A 230 20.04 19.59 6.85
N ASN A 231 20.97 20.19 6.12
CA ASN A 231 21.92 19.47 5.27
C ASN A 231 22.82 18.54 6.10
N ARG A 232 23.36 19.05 7.21
CA ARG A 232 24.17 18.27 8.16
C ARG A 232 23.40 17.10 8.76
N LEU A 233 22.15 17.32 9.17
CA LEU A 233 21.30 16.28 9.74
C LEU A 233 21.01 15.16 8.73
N LEU A 234 20.61 15.50 7.51
CA LEU A 234 20.32 14.51 6.47
C LEU A 234 21.57 13.73 6.06
N ALA A 235 22.72 14.40 5.97
CA ALA A 235 24.00 13.75 5.69
C ALA A 235 24.40 12.75 6.80
N ALA A 236 24.13 13.06 8.07
CA ALA A 236 24.39 12.15 9.19
C ALA A 236 23.59 10.84 9.12
N TYR A 237 22.43 10.86 8.45
CA TYR A 237 21.61 9.68 8.14
C TYR A 237 21.90 9.07 6.77
N GLY A 238 22.95 9.52 6.07
CA GLY A 238 23.30 9.03 4.74
C GLY A 238 22.29 9.39 3.65
N ILE A 239 21.38 10.35 3.88
CA ILE A 239 20.37 10.77 2.91
C ILE A 239 21.02 11.76 1.93
N PRO A 240 21.15 11.42 0.63
CA PRO A 240 21.82 12.29 -0.34
C PRO A 240 21.06 13.60 -0.53
N ILE A 241 21.75 14.71 -0.27
CA ILE A 241 21.24 16.07 -0.45
C ILE A 241 22.20 16.88 -1.32
N VAL A 242 21.67 17.86 -2.04
CA VAL A 242 22.48 18.77 -2.86
C VAL A 242 23.43 19.56 -1.93
N PRO A 243 24.75 19.49 -2.14
CA PRO A 243 25.71 20.28 -1.38
C PRO A 243 25.36 21.76 -1.46
N LEU A 244 25.61 22.47 -0.38
CA LEU A 244 25.31 23.89 -0.29
C LEU A 244 26.50 24.65 0.27
N GLN A 245 26.68 25.86 -0.20
CA GLN A 245 27.64 26.82 0.34
C GLN A 245 26.88 28.10 0.70
N VAL A 246 27.28 28.75 1.78
CA VAL A 246 26.63 29.98 2.26
C VAL A 246 27.47 31.17 1.82
N ALA A 247 26.80 32.20 1.30
CA ALA A 247 27.39 33.47 0.94
C ALA A 247 26.64 34.61 1.62
N ALA A 248 27.31 35.40 2.46
CA ALA A 248 26.74 36.58 3.09
C ALA A 248 26.51 37.72 2.08
N THR A 249 27.28 37.73 0.99
CA THR A 249 27.24 38.80 -0.02
C THR A 249 27.15 38.28 -1.46
N ALA A 250 26.71 39.15 -2.38
CA ALA A 250 26.69 38.83 -3.80
C ALA A 250 28.08 38.54 -4.40
N ASN A 251 29.12 39.18 -3.87
CA ASN A 251 30.51 38.96 -4.30
C ASN A 251 31.00 37.59 -3.86
N GLU A 252 30.72 37.21 -2.62
CA GLU A 252 31.04 35.88 -2.11
C GLU A 252 30.27 34.79 -2.87
N ALA A 253 28.97 35.02 -3.15
CA ALA A 253 28.17 34.08 -3.93
C ALA A 253 28.77 33.83 -5.33
N ALA A 254 29.26 34.89 -5.97
CA ALA A 254 29.96 34.83 -7.24
C ALA A 254 31.27 34.02 -7.15
N LEU A 255 32.06 34.21 -6.10
CA LEU A 255 33.31 33.45 -5.88
C LEU A 255 33.04 31.95 -5.66
N LEU A 256 32.02 31.61 -4.86
CA LEU A 256 31.67 30.21 -4.58
C LEU A 256 31.03 29.52 -5.80
N ALA A 257 30.40 30.28 -6.68
CA ALA A 257 29.81 29.76 -7.92
C ALA A 257 30.85 29.50 -9.02
N ASP A 258 31.94 30.28 -9.07
CA ASP A 258 32.98 30.22 -10.11
C ASP A 258 33.49 28.80 -10.41
N PRO A 259 33.91 27.97 -9.43
CA PRO A 259 34.39 26.61 -9.72
C PRO A 259 33.31 25.69 -10.29
N LEU A 260 32.03 25.90 -9.95
CA LEU A 260 30.91 25.13 -10.49
C LEU A 260 30.63 25.51 -11.95
N LEU A 261 30.70 26.81 -12.25
CA LEU A 261 30.49 27.36 -13.59
C LEU A 261 31.64 26.98 -14.53
N ALA A 262 32.89 26.99 -14.04
CA ALA A 262 34.08 26.63 -14.81
C ALA A 262 34.03 25.19 -15.35
N VAL A 263 33.34 24.28 -14.66
CA VAL A 263 33.12 22.89 -15.11
C VAL A 263 31.80 22.70 -15.88
N GLY A 264 31.19 23.80 -16.35
CA GLY A 264 30.00 23.78 -17.19
C GLY A 264 28.68 23.48 -16.48
N ARG A 265 28.64 23.55 -15.13
CA ARG A 265 27.37 23.42 -14.38
C ARG A 265 26.67 24.77 -14.31
N THR A 266 25.36 24.75 -14.10
CA THR A 266 24.61 25.94 -13.70
C THR A 266 24.44 25.98 -12.18
N VAL A 267 24.20 27.17 -11.66
CA VAL A 267 24.06 27.45 -10.22
C VAL A 267 22.65 27.89 -9.89
N THR A 268 22.19 27.50 -8.72
CA THR A 268 20.94 27.95 -8.12
C THR A 268 21.26 28.75 -6.86
N LEU A 269 20.61 29.92 -6.72
CA LEU A 269 20.65 30.74 -5.52
C LEU A 269 19.32 30.69 -4.78
N LYS A 270 19.39 30.62 -3.45
CA LYS A 270 18.23 30.67 -2.56
C LYS A 270 18.51 31.58 -1.38
N VAL A 271 17.57 32.41 -0.95
CA VAL A 271 17.73 33.22 0.27
C VAL A 271 17.98 32.32 1.49
N LEU A 272 18.92 32.75 2.35
CA LEU A 272 19.18 32.16 3.66
C LEU A 272 18.66 33.11 4.74
N SER A 273 17.56 32.72 5.37
CA SER A 273 16.97 33.41 6.51
C SER A 273 16.11 32.42 7.29
N SER A 274 16.25 32.43 8.61
CA SER A 274 15.40 31.64 9.52
C SER A 274 13.99 32.24 9.70
N ASP A 275 13.82 33.52 9.39
CA ASP A 275 12.55 34.24 9.51
C ASP A 275 11.68 34.14 8.24
N ILE A 276 12.22 33.60 7.14
CA ILE A 276 11.52 33.43 5.85
C ILE A 276 11.30 31.94 5.58
N ALA A 277 10.14 31.42 6.01
CA ALA A 277 9.79 30.01 5.84
C ALA A 277 9.63 29.61 4.36
N HIS A 278 8.88 30.41 3.58
CA HIS A 278 8.62 30.17 2.17
C HIS A 278 9.44 31.12 1.30
N LYS A 279 10.50 30.59 0.70
CA LYS A 279 11.47 31.37 -0.10
C LYS A 279 10.86 32.02 -1.35
N SER A 280 9.79 31.42 -1.88
CA SER A 280 9.08 31.94 -3.06
C SER A 280 8.31 33.23 -2.77
N ASP A 281 7.89 33.45 -1.52
CA ASP A 281 7.09 34.62 -1.13
C ASP A 281 7.86 35.93 -1.30
N VAL A 282 9.19 35.87 -1.19
CA VAL A 282 10.10 37.01 -1.40
C VAL A 282 10.81 36.97 -2.75
N ASP A 283 10.35 36.08 -3.64
CA ASP A 283 11.02 35.80 -4.91
C ASP A 283 12.53 35.49 -4.68
N GLY A 284 12.78 34.71 -3.62
CA GLY A 284 14.10 34.44 -3.05
C GLY A 284 14.82 33.26 -3.68
N VAL A 285 14.39 32.81 -4.86
CA VAL A 285 14.98 31.68 -5.59
C VAL A 285 15.33 32.10 -7.02
N ARG A 286 16.54 31.78 -7.46
CA ARG A 286 16.98 31.94 -8.84
C ARG A 286 17.65 30.66 -9.32
N LEU A 287 17.13 30.08 -10.39
CA LEU A 287 17.57 28.80 -10.94
C LEU A 287 18.42 29.02 -12.20
N ASN A 288 19.19 28.01 -12.60
CA ASN A 288 19.86 27.93 -13.90
C ASN A 288 20.81 29.09 -14.24
N LEU A 289 21.50 29.67 -13.25
CA LEU A 289 22.47 30.74 -13.48
C LEU A 289 23.73 30.17 -14.13
N SER A 290 24.14 30.74 -15.26
CA SER A 290 25.21 30.20 -16.11
C SER A 290 26.46 31.08 -16.17
N SER A 291 26.51 32.19 -15.43
CA SER A 291 27.68 33.07 -15.39
C SER A 291 27.87 33.73 -14.02
N VAL A 292 29.11 34.10 -13.72
CA VAL A 292 29.48 34.81 -12.48
C VAL A 292 28.74 36.15 -12.36
N ALA A 293 28.56 36.85 -13.49
CA ALA A 293 27.80 38.09 -13.54
C ALA A 293 26.32 37.87 -13.18
N ALA A 294 25.68 36.85 -13.76
CA ALA A 294 24.29 36.51 -13.46
C ALA A 294 24.09 36.10 -12.00
N VAL A 295 25.06 35.38 -11.41
CA VAL A 295 25.06 35.03 -9.98
C VAL A 295 25.10 36.28 -9.10
N ARG A 296 25.99 37.22 -9.39
CA ARG A 296 26.14 38.47 -8.62
C ARG A 296 24.88 39.34 -8.69
N GLU A 297 24.32 39.49 -9.89
CA GLU A 297 23.08 40.24 -10.11
C GLU A 297 21.90 39.59 -9.36
N ALA A 298 21.73 38.28 -9.52
CA ALA A 298 20.67 37.52 -8.86
C ALA A 298 20.77 37.60 -7.33
N ALA A 299 21.97 37.44 -6.76
CA ALA A 299 22.20 37.54 -5.32
C ALA A 299 21.85 38.94 -4.79
N THR A 300 22.28 39.99 -5.48
CA THR A 300 21.96 41.38 -5.13
C THR A 300 20.45 41.60 -5.11
N GLY A 301 19.75 41.14 -6.16
CA GLY A 301 18.30 41.26 -6.27
C GLY A 301 17.54 40.49 -5.19
N ILE A 302 17.94 39.23 -4.91
CA ILE A 302 17.32 38.40 -3.86
C ILE A 302 17.45 39.10 -2.50
N LEU A 303 18.66 39.54 -2.14
CA LEU A 303 18.93 40.17 -0.85
C LEU A 303 18.18 41.50 -0.68
N ALA A 304 18.10 42.30 -1.74
CA ALA A 304 17.34 43.55 -1.73
C ALA A 304 15.84 43.31 -1.53
N ARG A 305 15.24 42.37 -2.28
CA ARG A 305 13.82 42.02 -2.14
C ARG A 305 13.49 41.44 -0.78
N ALA A 306 14.32 40.52 -0.28
CA ALA A 306 14.12 39.93 1.03
C ALA A 306 14.13 40.99 2.14
N ARG A 307 15.07 41.94 2.12
CA ARG A 307 15.13 43.05 3.09
C ARG A 307 13.95 44.01 2.97
N ALA A 308 13.48 44.28 1.75
CA ALA A 308 12.33 45.15 1.52
C ALA A 308 11.02 44.50 2.00
N ALA A 309 10.83 43.21 1.73
CA ALA A 309 9.64 42.46 2.12
C ALA A 309 9.60 42.18 3.62
N HIS A 310 10.75 41.92 4.25
CA HIS A 310 10.87 41.64 5.68
C HIS A 310 11.99 42.46 6.34
N PRO A 311 11.74 43.74 6.66
CA PRO A 311 12.76 44.63 7.23
C PRO A 311 13.34 44.17 8.57
N ASN A 312 12.55 43.40 9.33
CA ASN A 312 12.94 42.89 10.65
C ASN A 312 13.52 41.47 10.60
N ALA A 313 13.56 40.83 9.42
CA ALA A 313 14.09 39.47 9.29
C ALA A 313 15.61 39.47 9.29
N LEU A 314 16.20 38.51 9.99
CA LEU A 314 17.61 38.19 9.90
C LEU A 314 17.90 37.51 8.55
N ILE A 315 18.50 38.27 7.63
CA ILE A 315 18.91 37.76 6.32
C ILE A 315 20.42 37.54 6.34
N GLU A 316 20.80 36.28 6.51
CA GLU A 316 22.18 35.84 6.66
C GLU A 316 22.92 35.82 5.31
N GLY A 317 22.19 35.73 4.20
CA GLY A 317 22.77 35.75 2.87
C GLY A 317 21.99 34.95 1.83
N VAL A 318 22.72 34.28 0.95
CA VAL A 318 22.18 33.33 -0.03
C VAL A 318 22.92 32.00 0.05
N ILE A 319 22.21 30.94 -0.28
CA ILE A 319 22.74 29.60 -0.48
C ILE A 319 23.09 29.44 -1.95
N VAL A 320 24.33 29.02 -2.21
CA VAL A 320 24.85 28.67 -3.53
C VAL A 320 24.82 27.14 -3.67
N GLN A 321 24.12 26.64 -4.68
CA GLN A 321 24.03 25.20 -4.97
C GLN A 321 24.27 24.91 -6.45
N PRO A 322 24.87 23.77 -6.82
CA PRO A 322 24.80 23.29 -8.19
C PRO A 322 23.34 22.97 -8.54
N THR A 323 22.90 23.38 -9.72
CA THR A 323 21.58 22.99 -10.23
C THR A 323 21.59 21.49 -10.54
N VAL A 324 20.62 20.76 -10.00
CA VAL A 324 20.42 19.35 -10.29
C VAL A 324 19.27 19.20 -11.29
N LEU A 325 19.60 18.81 -12.52
CA LEU A 325 18.63 18.44 -13.55
C LEU A 325 18.52 16.92 -13.62
N ARG A 326 17.35 16.39 -13.26
CA ARG A 326 17.05 14.96 -13.39
C ARG A 326 15.78 14.79 -14.23
N PRO A 327 15.90 14.74 -15.57
CA PRO A 327 14.77 14.45 -16.43
C PRO A 327 14.10 13.14 -15.98
N LYS A 328 12.76 13.16 -15.91
CA LYS A 328 11.94 12.00 -15.48
C LYS A 328 12.13 11.60 -14.00
N ALA A 329 12.75 12.45 -13.17
CA ALA A 329 12.74 12.24 -11.72
C ALA A 329 11.32 12.14 -11.17
N ARG A 330 11.17 11.39 -10.08
CA ARG A 330 9.90 11.23 -9.37
C ARG A 330 9.94 12.11 -8.13
N GLU A 331 8.97 13.00 -8.03
CA GLU A 331 8.77 13.78 -6.82
C GLU A 331 7.98 12.94 -5.82
N LEU A 332 8.56 12.77 -4.64
CA LEU A 332 8.00 12.01 -3.52
C LEU A 332 7.94 12.90 -2.29
N ILE A 333 7.05 12.55 -1.37
CA ILE A 333 7.01 13.13 -0.02
C ILE A 333 7.21 12.01 1.00
N ALA A 334 8.07 12.28 1.97
CA ALA A 334 8.20 11.49 3.18
C ALA A 334 8.29 12.48 4.35
N GLY A 335 7.60 12.20 5.44
CA GLY A 335 7.58 13.09 6.58
C GLY A 335 7.10 12.42 7.84
N ILE A 336 7.39 13.06 8.97
CA ILE A 336 6.85 12.71 10.27
C ILE A 336 6.20 13.96 10.87
N ALA A 337 5.06 13.79 11.51
CA ALA A 337 4.37 14.86 12.22
C ALA A 337 3.72 14.30 13.48
N ASP A 338 3.62 15.10 14.52
CA ASP A 338 2.90 14.72 15.74
C ASP A 338 1.40 14.96 15.57
N ASP A 339 0.63 13.88 15.63
CA ASP A 339 -0.82 13.90 15.71
C ASP A 339 -1.26 14.06 17.18
N PRO A 340 -2.26 14.91 17.50
CA PRO A 340 -2.70 15.15 18.88
C PRO A 340 -3.24 13.92 19.60
N VAL A 341 -3.74 12.91 18.87
CA VAL A 341 -4.35 11.69 19.44
C VAL A 341 -3.39 10.52 19.38
N PHE A 342 -2.75 10.32 18.23
CA PHE A 342 -1.93 9.13 17.96
C PHE A 342 -0.44 9.34 18.18
N GLY A 343 0.01 10.58 18.47
CA GLY A 343 1.42 10.91 18.56
C GLY A 343 2.08 10.91 17.18
N PRO A 344 3.36 10.52 17.07
CA PRO A 344 4.08 10.62 15.80
C PRO A 344 3.43 9.79 14.70
N ALA A 345 3.23 10.38 13.53
CA ALA A 345 2.66 9.76 12.34
C ALA A 345 3.59 9.98 11.15
N ILE A 346 3.83 8.90 10.40
CA ILE A 346 4.70 8.91 9.22
C ILE A 346 3.82 8.96 7.97
N VAL A 347 4.17 9.83 7.03
CA VAL A 347 3.56 9.93 5.71
C VAL A 347 4.55 9.55 4.62
N PHE A 348 4.07 8.80 3.62
CA PHE A 348 4.78 8.59 2.36
C PHE A 348 3.80 8.76 1.20
N GLY A 349 4.26 9.32 0.09
CA GLY A 349 3.43 9.46 -1.10
C GLY A 349 4.08 10.18 -2.26
N ARG A 350 3.26 10.52 -3.24
CA ARG A 350 3.67 11.40 -4.34
C ARG A 350 3.88 12.81 -3.82
N GLY A 351 5.02 13.41 -4.19
CA GLY A 351 5.38 14.79 -3.86
C GLY A 351 4.95 15.80 -4.92
N GLY A 352 5.40 17.04 -4.75
CA GLY A 352 5.16 18.15 -5.68
C GLY A 352 4.04 19.09 -5.24
N THR A 353 3.65 20.03 -6.09
CA THR A 353 2.64 21.05 -5.76
C THR A 353 1.20 20.54 -5.78
N ALA A 354 0.95 19.38 -6.41
CA ALA A 354 -0.38 18.80 -6.58
C ALA A 354 -0.67 17.63 -5.60
N VAL A 355 0.08 17.53 -4.49
CA VAL A 355 -0.04 16.43 -3.50
C VAL A 355 -1.49 16.27 -3.03
N GLU A 356 -2.16 17.38 -2.69
CA GLU A 356 -3.52 17.35 -2.15
C GLU A 356 -4.56 16.91 -3.18
N VAL A 357 -4.41 17.33 -4.44
CA VAL A 357 -5.36 17.01 -5.52
C VAL A 357 -5.22 15.56 -5.98
N ILE A 358 -3.98 15.07 -6.06
CA ILE A 358 -3.72 13.69 -6.50
C ILE A 358 -4.09 12.71 -5.37
N ASN A 359 -3.93 13.09 -4.11
CA ASN A 359 -4.24 12.30 -2.92
C ASN A 359 -3.65 10.87 -2.98
N ASP A 360 -2.39 10.78 -3.42
CA ASP A 360 -1.62 9.54 -3.45
C ASP A 360 -0.64 9.50 -2.28
N ARG A 361 -1.18 9.31 -1.08
CA ARG A 361 -0.44 9.32 0.19
C ARG A 361 -0.95 8.22 1.10
N GLU A 362 -0.02 7.65 1.86
CA GLU A 362 -0.30 6.64 2.87
C GLU A 362 0.28 7.07 4.21
N LEU A 363 -0.38 6.63 5.28
CA LEU A 363 0.00 6.93 6.66
C LEU A 363 0.37 5.65 7.41
N ALA A 364 1.39 5.75 8.25
CA ALA A 364 1.79 4.74 9.22
C ALA A 364 2.06 5.38 10.59
N LEU A 365 2.09 4.54 11.62
CA LEU A 365 2.53 4.92 12.96
C LEU A 365 3.85 4.20 13.26
N PRO A 366 4.83 4.86 13.92
CA PRO A 366 6.04 4.19 14.33
C PRO A 366 5.79 3.16 15.45
N PRO A 367 6.74 2.23 15.69
CA PRO A 367 7.94 2.00 14.88
C PRO A 367 7.61 1.37 13.52
N LEU A 368 8.40 1.72 12.49
CA LEU A 368 8.40 1.07 11.19
C LEU A 368 9.64 0.20 11.07
N ASP A 369 9.46 -0.95 10.44
CA ASP A 369 10.54 -1.79 9.96
C ASP A 369 10.59 -1.79 8.43
N LEU A 370 11.54 -2.52 7.86
CA LEU A 370 11.68 -2.57 6.40
C LEU A 370 10.45 -3.16 5.71
N ARG A 371 9.80 -4.20 6.25
CA ARG A 371 8.61 -4.78 5.62
C ARG A 371 7.45 -3.78 5.66
N LEU A 372 7.16 -3.21 6.83
CA LEU A 372 6.10 -2.21 7.02
C LEU A 372 6.36 -0.94 6.19
N ALA A 373 7.63 -0.54 6.03
CA ALA A 373 8.01 0.57 5.16
C ALA A 373 7.76 0.24 3.68
N HIS A 374 8.14 -0.97 3.21
CA HIS A 374 7.83 -1.41 1.85
C HIS A 374 6.32 -1.52 1.62
N GLU A 375 5.54 -1.99 2.60
CA GLU A 375 4.08 -2.03 2.52
C GLU A 375 3.46 -0.64 2.50
N LEU A 376 3.98 0.30 3.29
CA LEU A 376 3.57 1.70 3.25
C LEU A 376 3.79 2.29 1.85
N ILE A 377 4.95 2.04 1.25
CA ILE A 377 5.29 2.47 -0.11
C ILE A 377 4.36 1.79 -1.11
N GLY A 378 4.24 0.46 -1.07
CA GLY A 378 3.48 -0.37 -2.01
C GLY A 378 1.98 -0.03 -2.09
N ARG A 379 1.40 0.47 -1.00
CA ARG A 379 0.01 0.93 -0.97
C ARG A 379 -0.25 2.22 -1.74
N THR A 380 0.79 2.98 -2.07
CA THR A 380 0.65 4.16 -2.94
C THR A 380 0.58 3.76 -4.42
N ARG A 381 -0.05 4.58 -5.27
CA ARG A 381 -0.03 4.39 -6.73
C ARG A 381 1.35 4.70 -7.31
N VAL A 382 2.11 5.62 -6.70
CA VAL A 382 3.47 5.94 -7.12
C VAL A 382 4.42 4.76 -6.99
N SER A 383 4.15 3.77 -6.14
CA SER A 383 4.94 2.52 -6.08
C SER A 383 5.05 1.80 -7.43
N ARG A 384 3.97 1.81 -8.23
CA ARG A 384 3.91 1.15 -9.55
C ARG A 384 4.96 1.69 -10.53
N ILE A 385 5.39 2.93 -10.35
CA ILE A 385 6.45 3.56 -11.16
C ILE A 385 7.82 3.54 -10.49
N LEU A 386 7.90 3.15 -9.21
CA LEU A 386 9.16 2.99 -8.47
C LEU A 386 9.78 1.59 -8.66
N LYS A 387 8.99 0.59 -9.07
CA LYS A 387 9.40 -0.84 -9.08
C LYS A 387 9.87 -1.31 -7.68
N ALA A 388 9.19 -0.86 -6.63
CA ALA A 388 9.40 -1.32 -5.26
C ALA A 388 8.75 -2.69 -5.04
#